data_AF-D8JCQ8-F1
#
_entry.id   AF-D8JCQ8-F1
#
_cell.length_a   1.000
_cell.length_b   1.000
_cell.length_c   1.000
_cell.angle_alpha   90.00
_cell.angle_beta   90.00
_cell.angle_gamma   90.00
#
_symmetry.space_group_name_H-M   'P 1'
#
loop_
_entity.id
_entity.type
_entity.pdbx_description
1 polymer ?
#
loop_
_entity_poly.entity_id
_entity_poly.type
_entity_poly.pdbx_seq_one_letter_code
_entity_poly.pdbx_strand_id
1 'polypeptide(L)'
;MNTNTTPTKEGIDKRTIRAATESMSIDRHAGEPGEYDVYSESGSVYRVCLITETCDCPSDTYQDGACKHQRRVEMALGQRDVPELDEETDVELMIAAREQYRGLGDSTVEHRPADDAVVVTDGGVAIESATQDDAGEEARITGPHLEPPEQGGATYYRCEDCGRESLRRGDVERSEFHAEGCALR
;
A
#
# COMPACT_ATOMS: atom_id res chain seq x y z
N MET A 1 7.89 16.76 43.04
CA MET A 1 6.58 16.07 42.97
C MET A 1 6.18 16.15 41.51
N ASN A 2 6.55 15.14 40.73
CA ASN A 2 6.33 15.16 39.29
C ASN A 2 5.05 14.37 39.06
N THR A 3 3.97 15.08 38.81
CA THR A 3 2.68 14.48 38.41
C THR A 3 2.83 13.97 36.99
N ASN A 4 3.09 12.67 36.88
CA ASN A 4 3.00 11.96 35.61
C ASN A 4 1.53 11.95 35.22
N THR A 5 1.10 12.91 34.39
CA THR A 5 -0.25 12.97 33.86
C THR A 5 -0.33 11.97 32.71
N THR A 6 -0.51 10.69 33.04
CA THR A 6 -0.90 9.68 32.06
C THR A 6 -2.26 10.10 31.49
N PRO A 7 -2.38 10.30 30.16
CA PRO A 7 -3.63 10.77 29.56
C PRO A 7 -4.68 9.67 29.68
N THR A 8 -5.64 9.85 30.59
CA THR A 8 -6.89 9.09 30.60
C THR A 8 -7.65 9.30 29.28
N LYS A 9 -8.27 8.22 28.75
CA LYS A 9 -9.01 8.11 27.48
C LYS A 9 -9.90 9.31 27.10
N GLU A 10 -10.42 10.04 28.09
CA GLU A 10 -11.14 11.31 27.96
C GLU A 10 -10.21 12.46 27.50
N GLY A 11 -9.77 12.41 26.24
CA GLY A 11 -8.94 13.47 25.64
C GLY A 11 -8.09 13.02 24.46
N ILE A 12 -7.96 11.70 24.26
CA ILE A 12 -7.19 11.16 23.14
C ILE A 12 -8.09 11.07 21.90
N ASP A 13 -7.67 11.72 20.81
CA ASP A 13 -8.42 11.67 19.55
C ASP A 13 -8.57 10.22 19.06
N LYS A 14 -9.80 9.83 18.66
CA LYS A 14 -10.15 8.46 18.24
C LYS A 14 -9.23 7.90 17.16
N ARG A 15 -8.68 8.72 16.26
CA ARG A 15 -7.74 8.26 15.22
C ARG A 15 -6.35 7.98 15.78
N THR A 16 -5.94 8.67 16.84
CA THR A 16 -4.72 8.31 17.59
C THR A 16 -4.89 6.94 18.21
N ILE A 17 -6.06 6.68 18.80
CA ILE A 17 -6.34 5.39 19.41
C ILE A 17 -6.33 4.29 18.33
N ARG A 18 -7.06 4.47 17.21
CA ARG A 18 -7.02 3.52 16.09
C ARG A 18 -5.62 3.31 15.51
N ALA A 19 -4.83 4.38 15.41
CA ALA A 19 -3.45 4.28 14.96
C ALA A 19 -2.59 3.43 15.90
N ALA A 20 -2.91 3.39 17.20
CA ALA A 20 -2.20 2.59 18.18
C ALA A 20 -2.70 1.14 18.28
N THR A 21 -4.01 0.91 18.09
CA THR A 21 -4.65 -0.40 18.36
C THR A 21 -4.90 -1.26 17.13
N GLU A 22 -5.12 -0.69 15.95
CA GLU A 22 -5.40 -1.51 14.75
C GLU A 22 -4.13 -2.21 14.24
N SER A 23 -4.30 -3.43 13.75
CA SER A 23 -3.21 -4.24 13.23
C SER A 23 -2.65 -3.63 11.94
N MET A 24 -1.57 -2.86 12.04
CA MET A 24 -0.91 -2.20 10.91
C MET A 24 0.60 -2.41 10.93
N SER A 25 1.16 -2.77 9.76
CA SER A 25 2.61 -2.82 9.51
C SER A 25 3.04 -1.69 8.58
N ILE A 26 4.30 -1.27 8.71
CA ILE A 26 4.88 -0.15 7.97
C ILE A 26 6.16 -0.63 7.31
N ASP A 27 6.31 -0.33 6.02
CA ASP A 27 7.56 -0.47 5.29
C ASP A 27 8.00 0.88 4.71
N ARG A 28 9.29 1.04 4.44
CA ARG A 28 9.78 2.24 3.75
C ARG A 28 9.52 2.10 2.27
N HIS A 29 8.87 3.09 1.68
CA HIS A 29 8.68 3.08 0.24
C HIS A 29 10.03 3.15 -0.47
N ALA A 30 10.23 2.29 -1.47
CA ALA A 30 11.53 2.14 -2.10
C ALA A 30 11.86 3.37 -2.97
N GLY A 31 13.01 4.02 -2.68
CA GLY A 31 13.58 5.07 -3.53
C GLY A 31 13.11 6.49 -3.23
N GLU A 32 12.09 6.68 -2.38
CA GLU A 32 11.53 8.00 -2.07
C GLU A 32 11.72 8.33 -0.58
N PRO A 33 12.51 9.35 -0.22
CA PRO A 33 12.76 9.68 1.18
C PRO A 33 11.49 10.19 1.86
N GLY A 34 11.18 9.66 3.04
CA GLY A 34 10.01 10.09 3.83
C GLY A 34 8.68 9.50 3.37
N GLU A 35 8.68 8.61 2.38
CA GLU A 35 7.53 7.82 1.97
C GLU A 35 7.50 6.44 2.63
N TYR A 36 6.30 6.00 3.00
CA TYR A 36 6.04 4.75 3.71
C TYR A 36 4.80 4.05 3.16
N ASP A 37 4.88 2.73 3.05
CA ASP A 37 3.75 1.86 2.75
C ASP A 37 3.15 1.34 4.05
N VAL A 38 1.86 1.63 4.27
CA VAL A 38 1.11 1.20 5.46
C VAL A 38 0.12 0.11 5.06
N TYR A 39 0.37 -1.10 5.53
CA TYR A 39 -0.52 -2.24 5.35
C TYR A 39 -1.58 -2.21 6.46
N SER A 40 -2.83 -1.99 6.06
CA SER A 40 -3.96 -1.89 6.98
C SER A 40 -4.55 -3.25 7.35
N GLU A 41 -5.25 -3.33 8.48
CA GLU A 41 -5.97 -4.54 8.92
C GLU A 41 -7.02 -5.01 7.90
N SER A 42 -7.58 -4.08 7.11
CA SER A 42 -8.54 -4.39 6.04
C SER A 42 -7.89 -4.99 4.79
N GLY A 43 -6.55 -5.14 4.75
CA GLY A 43 -5.82 -5.65 3.60
C GLY A 43 -5.47 -4.60 2.55
N SER A 44 -5.89 -3.35 2.73
CA SER A 44 -5.50 -2.23 1.86
C SER A 44 -4.11 -1.73 2.21
N VAL A 45 -3.39 -1.23 1.21
CA VAL A 45 -2.09 -0.54 1.39
C VAL A 45 -2.28 0.94 1.08
N TYR A 46 -1.75 1.80 1.94
CA TYR A 46 -1.79 3.24 1.74
C TYR A 46 -0.39 3.83 1.78
N ARG A 47 -0.09 4.70 0.82
CA ARG A 47 1.15 5.45 0.79
C ARG A 47 1.02 6.70 1.66
N VAL A 48 2.02 6.91 2.52
CA VAL A 48 2.14 8.06 3.42
C VAL A 48 3.45 8.78 3.12
N CYS A 49 3.37 10.09 2.89
CA CYS A 49 4.55 10.94 2.79
C CYS A 49 4.57 11.91 3.97
N LEU A 50 5.53 11.75 4.88
CA LEU A 50 5.66 12.63 6.05
C LEU A 50 6.25 13.99 5.71
N ILE A 51 6.87 14.15 4.53
CA ILE A 51 7.43 15.44 4.09
C ILE A 51 6.30 16.37 3.64
N THR A 52 5.35 15.83 2.87
CA THR A 52 4.17 16.57 2.38
C THR A 52 2.97 16.44 3.30
N GLU A 53 3.07 15.64 4.38
CA GLU A 53 1.98 15.36 5.33
C GLU A 53 0.72 14.81 4.64
N THR A 54 0.91 13.98 3.62
CA THR A 54 -0.18 13.42 2.80
C THR A 54 -0.29 11.91 2.94
N CYS A 55 -1.51 11.41 2.80
CA CYS A 55 -1.78 9.98 2.69
C CYS A 55 -2.80 9.71 1.58
N ASP A 56 -2.59 8.67 0.77
CA ASP A 56 -3.54 8.29 -0.30
C ASP A 56 -4.84 7.65 0.24
N CYS A 57 -5.02 7.57 1.56
CA CYS A 57 -6.26 7.05 2.12
C CYS A 57 -7.40 8.06 1.98
N PRO A 58 -8.65 7.58 1.84
CA PRO A 58 -9.81 8.47 1.70
C PRO A 58 -10.00 9.41 2.90
N SER A 59 -9.56 9.01 4.09
CA SER A 59 -9.67 9.86 5.28
C SER A 59 -8.78 11.11 5.23
N ASP A 60 -7.73 11.13 4.41
CA ASP A 60 -6.87 12.30 4.22
C ASP A 60 -7.60 13.42 3.47
N THR A 61 -8.45 13.04 2.52
CA THR A 61 -9.20 13.98 1.66
C THR A 61 -10.39 14.63 2.35
N TYR A 62 -11.04 13.91 3.27
CA TYR A 62 -12.35 14.31 3.80
C TYR A 62 -12.33 14.84 5.23
N GLN A 63 -11.19 14.81 5.92
CA GLN A 63 -11.13 15.08 7.36
C GLN A 63 -10.03 16.07 7.71
N ASP A 64 -10.31 16.99 8.63
CA ASP A 64 -9.29 17.90 9.16
C ASP A 64 -8.25 17.14 10.01
N GLY A 65 -6.99 17.27 9.59
CA GLY A 65 -5.79 16.78 10.30
C GLY A 65 -5.33 15.37 9.90
N ALA A 66 -4.18 14.98 10.45
CA ALA A 66 -3.50 13.73 10.11
C ALA A 66 -4.40 12.50 10.31
N CYS A 67 -4.49 11.67 9.26
CA CYS A 67 -5.24 10.42 9.27
C CYS A 67 -4.56 9.37 10.19
N LYS A 68 -5.23 8.23 10.42
CA LYS A 68 -4.67 7.16 11.28
C LYS A 68 -3.35 6.58 10.73
N HIS A 69 -3.18 6.53 9.41
CA HIS A 69 -1.97 5.98 8.78
C HIS A 69 -0.77 6.90 9.00
N GLN A 70 -0.94 8.22 8.83
CA GLN A 70 0.11 9.19 9.15
C GLN A 70 0.54 9.06 10.62
N ARG A 71 -0.43 9.04 11.55
CA ARG A 71 -0.15 8.88 12.99
C ARG A 71 0.56 7.58 13.32
N ARG A 72 0.20 6.48 12.64
CA ARG A 72 0.83 5.17 12.81
C ARG A 72 2.32 5.22 12.42
N VAL A 73 2.65 5.92 11.32
CA VAL A 73 4.03 6.11 10.88
C VAL A 73 4.79 7.01 11.85
N GLU A 74 4.21 8.14 12.27
CA GLU A 74 4.82 9.03 13.27
C GLU A 74 5.15 8.27 14.57
N MET A 75 4.23 7.42 15.04
CA MET A 75 4.45 6.57 16.23
C MET A 75 5.60 5.57 16.02
N ALA A 76 5.66 4.91 14.87
CA ALA A 76 6.72 3.94 14.57
C ALA A 76 8.11 4.59 14.48
N LEU A 77 8.16 5.85 14.06
CA LEU A 77 9.39 6.65 14.02
C LEU A 77 9.72 7.34 15.34
N GLY A 78 8.86 7.21 16.36
CA GLY A 78 9.00 7.91 17.64
C GLY A 78 8.80 9.42 17.57
N GLN A 79 8.19 9.93 16.49
CA GLN A 79 7.83 11.33 16.31
C GLN A 79 6.52 11.67 17.06
N ARG A 80 5.71 10.65 17.34
CA ARG A 80 4.48 10.73 18.12
C ARG A 80 4.50 9.68 19.22
N ASP A 81 4.02 10.06 20.40
CA ASP A 81 3.91 9.14 21.53
C ASP A 81 2.78 8.12 21.30
N VAL A 82 3.00 6.87 21.72
CA VAL A 82 1.98 5.82 21.70
C VAL A 82 1.17 5.94 22.98
N PRO A 83 -0.15 6.18 22.91
CA PRO A 83 -0.95 6.36 24.11
C PRO A 83 -0.92 5.12 25.01
N GLU A 84 -0.77 5.33 26.32
CA GLU A 84 -1.00 4.28 27.31
C GLU A 84 -2.50 3.98 27.37
N LEU A 85 -2.89 2.80 26.89
CA LEU A 85 -4.27 2.31 26.92
C LEU A 85 -4.35 1.14 27.90
N ASP A 86 -5.24 1.24 28.89
CA ASP A 86 -5.53 0.14 29.82
C ASP A 86 -6.21 -1.04 29.09
N GLU A 87 -5.98 -2.27 29.56
CA GLU A 87 -6.45 -3.53 28.92
C GLU A 87 -7.99 -3.59 28.78
N GLU A 88 -8.74 -2.92 29.67
CA GLU A 88 -10.21 -2.85 29.63
C GLU A 88 -10.71 -1.91 28.51
N THR A 89 -9.88 -0.92 28.14
CA THR A 89 -10.17 0.06 27.09
C THR A 89 -10.11 -0.50 25.68
N ASP A 90 -9.31 -1.55 25.45
CA ASP A 90 -9.19 -2.22 24.15
C ASP A 90 -10.53 -2.82 23.71
N VAL A 91 -11.23 -3.50 24.61
CA VAL A 91 -12.49 -4.20 24.28
C VAL A 91 -13.63 -3.25 23.94
N GLU A 92 -13.87 -2.21 24.76
CA GLU A 92 -14.93 -1.22 24.47
C GLU A 92 -14.68 -0.44 23.18
N LEU A 93 -13.42 -0.12 22.89
CA LEU A 93 -13.05 0.58 21.67
C LEU A 93 -13.22 -0.30 20.43
N MET A 94 -12.80 -1.57 20.50
CA MET A 94 -12.98 -2.55 19.43
C MET A 94 -14.47 -2.73 19.11
N ILE A 95 -15.33 -2.74 20.13
CA ILE A 95 -16.79 -2.76 19.95
C ILE A 95 -17.28 -1.48 19.26
N ALA A 96 -16.92 -0.30 19.77
CA ALA A 96 -17.38 0.98 19.22
C ALA A 96 -16.87 1.23 17.77
N ALA A 97 -15.67 0.78 17.44
CA ALA A 97 -15.11 0.85 16.09
C ALA A 97 -15.90 -0.03 15.11
N ARG A 98 -16.26 -1.24 15.54
CA ARG A 98 -17.10 -2.16 14.76
C ARG A 98 -18.52 -1.63 14.56
N GLU A 99 -19.09 -0.97 15.56
CA GLU A 99 -20.44 -0.38 15.47
C GLU A 99 -20.49 0.84 14.54
N GLN A 100 -19.47 1.70 14.55
CA GLN A 100 -19.37 2.80 13.59
C GLN A 100 -19.34 2.33 12.13
N TYR A 101 -18.70 1.19 11.84
CA TYR A 101 -18.71 0.60 10.50
C TYR A 101 -20.07 0.02 10.09
N ARG A 102 -20.83 -0.53 11.03
CA ARG A 102 -22.20 -1.02 10.75
C ARG A 102 -23.19 0.11 10.42
N GLY A 103 -22.94 1.34 10.88
CA GLY A 103 -23.78 2.50 10.61
C GLY A 103 -23.65 3.11 9.21
N LEU A 104 -22.64 2.70 8.43
CA LEU A 104 -22.40 3.19 7.05
C LEU A 104 -22.86 2.21 5.96
N GLY A 105 -23.57 1.15 6.35
CA GLY A 105 -23.99 0.04 5.48
C GLY A 105 -25.44 0.07 5.00
N ASP A 106 -26.10 1.24 4.92
CA ASP A 106 -27.41 1.38 4.28
C ASP A 106 -27.31 2.23 3.01
N SER A 107 -26.73 1.65 1.97
CA SER A 107 -26.98 2.06 0.58
C SER A 107 -26.86 0.83 -0.32
N THR A 108 -27.97 0.11 -0.38
CA THR A 108 -28.49 -0.59 -1.56
C THR A 108 -27.49 -1.40 -2.40
N VAL A 109 -26.85 -2.42 -1.81
CA VAL A 109 -26.41 -3.58 -2.61
C VAL A 109 -27.52 -4.61 -2.52
N GLU A 110 -28.37 -4.64 -3.55
CA GLU A 110 -29.34 -5.73 -3.69
C GLU A 110 -28.57 -7.03 -3.90
N HIS A 111 -28.57 -7.89 -2.89
CA HIS A 111 -28.14 -9.27 -3.02
C HIS A 111 -29.09 -9.98 -4.00
N ARG A 112 -28.68 -10.10 -5.27
CA ARG A 112 -29.32 -11.02 -6.20
C ARG A 112 -29.07 -12.45 -5.69
N PRO A 113 -30.12 -13.26 -5.42
CA PRO A 113 -29.93 -14.64 -5.04
C PRO A 113 -29.31 -15.42 -6.21
N ALA A 114 -28.41 -16.34 -5.85
CA ALA A 114 -27.56 -17.08 -6.74
C ALA A 114 -28.30 -18.26 -7.39
N ASP A 115 -29.25 -17.99 -8.26
CA ASP A 115 -29.74 -18.99 -9.21
C ASP A 115 -30.15 -18.27 -10.51
N ASP A 116 -29.69 -18.81 -11.63
CA ASP A 116 -29.84 -18.32 -13.00
C ASP A 116 -28.82 -17.26 -13.46
N ALA A 117 -27.64 -17.75 -13.83
CA ALA A 117 -26.76 -17.12 -14.79
C ALA A 117 -26.65 -18.04 -16.02
N VAL A 118 -27.46 -17.75 -17.04
CA VAL A 118 -27.23 -18.25 -18.40
C VAL A 118 -25.94 -17.62 -18.90
N VAL A 119 -24.91 -18.43 -19.10
CA VAL A 119 -23.67 -18.02 -19.77
C VAL A 119 -23.95 -17.81 -21.25
N VAL A 120 -24.04 -16.55 -21.67
CA VAL A 120 -23.97 -16.18 -23.08
C VAL A 120 -22.49 -15.92 -23.39
N THR A 121 -21.86 -16.86 -24.07
CA THR A 121 -20.54 -16.62 -24.69
C THR A 121 -20.77 -15.88 -25.99
N ASP A 122 -20.57 -14.56 -26.01
CA ASP A 122 -20.42 -13.85 -27.27
C ASP A 122 -18.99 -14.07 -27.77
N GLY A 123 -18.88 -14.69 -28.95
CA GLY A 123 -17.63 -15.01 -29.59
C GLY A 123 -16.91 -13.74 -30.04
N GLY A 124 -15.86 -13.36 -29.32
CA GLY A 124 -14.94 -12.29 -29.72
C GLY A 124 -13.86 -12.82 -30.67
N VAL A 125 -13.88 -12.33 -31.90
CA VAL A 125 -13.00 -12.64 -33.03
C VAL A 125 -11.53 -12.28 -32.77
N ALA A 126 -10.60 -13.09 -33.31
CA ALA A 126 -9.20 -12.73 -33.42
C ALA A 126 -8.99 -11.78 -34.61
N ILE A 127 -8.37 -10.62 -34.36
CA ILE A 127 -7.56 -9.91 -35.35
C ILE A 127 -6.41 -9.18 -34.66
N GLU A 128 -5.29 -9.30 -35.34
CA GLU A 128 -3.93 -8.93 -35.00
C GLU A 128 -3.60 -7.42 -35.08
N SER A 129 -2.49 -7.10 -34.40
CA SER A 129 -1.46 -6.11 -34.75
C SER A 129 -1.61 -4.64 -34.29
N ALA A 130 -0.71 -4.32 -33.35
CA ALA A 130 0.21 -3.18 -33.26
C ALA A 130 -0.32 -1.74 -33.43
N THR A 131 -0.14 -0.98 -32.35
CA THR A 131 0.31 0.41 -32.44
C THR A 131 1.67 0.52 -31.76
N GLN A 132 2.68 0.57 -32.62
CA GLN A 132 4.04 1.04 -32.38
C GLN A 132 4.01 2.56 -32.50
N ASP A 133 4.39 3.28 -31.46
CA ASP A 133 4.82 4.69 -31.48
C ASP A 133 5.54 4.92 -30.12
N ASP A 134 6.73 5.49 -29.97
CA ASP A 134 7.66 6.09 -30.91
C ASP A 134 9.07 6.06 -30.27
N ALA A 135 10.09 6.10 -31.11
CA ALA A 135 11.47 5.74 -30.83
C ALA A 135 12.19 6.57 -29.75
N GLY A 136 12.93 5.86 -28.89
CA GLY A 136 13.99 6.42 -28.06
C GLY A 136 15.01 5.34 -27.72
N GLU A 137 15.81 4.95 -28.72
CA GLU A 137 17.08 4.20 -28.61
C GLU A 137 16.98 2.79 -28.01
N GLU A 138 17.28 1.76 -28.80
CA GLU A 138 17.41 0.32 -28.46
C GLU A 138 17.50 0.03 -26.94
N ALA A 139 16.34 -0.03 -26.28
CA ALA A 139 16.29 -0.22 -24.84
C ALA A 139 16.68 -1.66 -24.57
N ARG A 140 17.98 -1.91 -24.35
CA ARG A 140 18.56 -3.23 -24.02
C ARG A 140 18.02 -3.81 -22.70
N ILE A 141 17.07 -3.15 -22.05
CA ILE A 141 16.39 -3.57 -20.84
C ILE A 141 14.89 -3.67 -21.14
N THR A 142 14.32 -4.87 -21.00
CA THR A 142 12.89 -5.15 -21.20
C THR A 142 12.20 -5.49 -19.87
N GLY A 143 10.90 -5.20 -19.77
CA GLY A 143 10.06 -5.48 -18.61
C GLY A 143 9.10 -4.32 -18.26
N PRO A 144 8.32 -4.45 -17.16
CA PRO A 144 8.35 -5.54 -16.20
C PRO A 144 7.72 -6.83 -16.75
N HIS A 145 8.44 -7.94 -16.63
CA HIS A 145 7.98 -9.30 -16.89
C HIS A 145 7.41 -9.89 -15.60
N LEU A 146 6.41 -10.77 -15.70
CA LEU A 146 5.79 -11.43 -14.54
C LEU A 146 6.35 -12.85 -14.41
N GLU A 147 6.92 -13.18 -13.24
CA GLU A 147 7.35 -14.54 -12.96
C GLU A 147 6.15 -15.49 -12.86
N PRO A 148 6.32 -16.76 -13.23
CA PRO A 148 5.35 -17.80 -12.92
C PRO A 148 4.99 -17.84 -11.43
N PRO A 149 3.74 -18.18 -11.08
CA PRO A 149 3.30 -18.23 -9.68
C PRO A 149 4.06 -19.28 -8.85
N GLU A 150 4.55 -20.34 -9.50
CA GLU A 150 5.42 -21.37 -8.92
C GLU A 150 6.81 -20.83 -8.49
N GLN A 151 7.21 -19.66 -8.99
CA GLN A 151 8.49 -18.98 -8.71
C GLN A 151 8.30 -17.70 -7.88
N GLY A 152 7.08 -17.44 -7.39
CA GLY A 152 6.79 -16.33 -6.48
C GLY A 152 6.01 -15.17 -7.11
N GLY A 153 5.77 -15.19 -8.42
CA GLY A 153 4.87 -14.24 -9.08
C GLY A 153 5.31 -12.77 -9.03
N ALA A 154 6.60 -12.50 -8.76
CA ALA A 154 7.12 -11.14 -8.72
C ALA A 154 7.32 -10.58 -10.14
N THR A 155 7.42 -9.27 -10.24
CA THR A 155 7.79 -8.61 -11.49
C THR A 155 9.30 -8.38 -11.57
N TYR A 156 9.87 -8.53 -12.75
CA TYR A 156 11.31 -8.38 -12.99
C TYR A 156 11.62 -7.67 -14.30
N TYR A 157 12.82 -7.10 -14.38
CA TYR A 157 13.38 -6.46 -15.56
C TYR A 157 14.56 -7.27 -16.04
N ARG A 158 14.73 -7.40 -17.35
CA ARG A 158 15.76 -8.22 -17.99
C ARG A 158 16.59 -7.41 -18.95
N CYS A 159 17.90 -7.50 -18.86
CA CYS A 159 18.78 -7.03 -19.93
C CYS A 159 18.80 -8.04 -21.08
N GLU A 160 18.46 -7.63 -22.30
CA GLU A 160 18.48 -8.48 -23.50
C GLU A 160 19.91 -8.76 -24.00
N ASP A 161 20.86 -7.87 -23.69
CA ASP A 161 22.25 -7.98 -24.13
C ASP A 161 23.05 -9.00 -23.29
N CYS A 162 22.91 -8.96 -21.96
CA CYS A 162 23.61 -9.87 -21.04
C CYS A 162 22.73 -10.89 -20.32
N GLY A 163 21.41 -10.88 -20.56
CA GLY A 163 20.45 -11.82 -19.98
C GLY A 163 20.20 -11.70 -18.48
N ARG A 164 20.73 -10.67 -17.82
CA ARG A 164 20.65 -10.54 -16.35
C ARG A 164 19.35 -9.88 -15.93
N GLU A 165 18.77 -10.38 -14.83
CA GLU A 165 17.44 -10.04 -14.37
C GLU A 165 17.49 -9.43 -12.96
N SER A 166 16.70 -8.38 -12.71
CA SER A 166 16.49 -7.82 -11.37
C SER A 166 15.03 -7.49 -11.14
N LEU A 167 14.59 -7.64 -9.90
CA LEU A 167 13.26 -7.21 -9.45
C LEU A 167 13.09 -5.68 -9.45
N ARG A 168 14.20 -4.92 -9.50
CA ARG A 168 14.17 -3.45 -9.54
C ARG A 168 14.79 -2.93 -10.83
N ARG A 169 14.06 -2.06 -11.51
CA ARG A 169 14.53 -1.39 -12.73
C ARG A 169 15.87 -0.67 -12.52
N GLY A 170 15.99 0.09 -11.43
CA GLY A 170 17.19 0.86 -11.12
C GLY A 170 18.45 0.03 -10.89
N ASP A 171 18.33 -1.28 -10.60
CA ASP A 171 19.50 -2.16 -10.53
C ASP A 171 19.95 -2.56 -11.94
N VAL A 172 19.04 -2.83 -12.88
CA VAL A 172 19.38 -3.14 -14.28
C VAL A 172 19.86 -1.91 -15.06
N GLU A 173 19.63 -0.70 -14.55
CA GLU A 173 20.14 0.55 -15.15
C GLU A 173 21.58 0.88 -14.72
N ARG A 174 22.16 0.15 -13.74
CA ARG A 174 23.53 0.35 -13.27
C ARG A 174 24.52 -0.45 -14.11
N SER A 175 25.55 0.21 -14.60
CA SER A 175 26.65 -0.44 -15.35
C SER A 175 27.29 -1.63 -14.61
N GLU A 176 27.50 -1.50 -13.31
CA GLU A 176 28.06 -2.55 -12.44
C GLU A 176 27.21 -3.82 -12.40
N PHE A 177 25.90 -3.68 -12.67
CA PHE A 177 25.00 -4.81 -12.73
C PHE A 177 25.18 -5.62 -14.00
N HIS A 178 25.93 -5.20 -15.02
CA HIS A 178 26.05 -5.94 -16.28
C HIS A 178 27.29 -6.83 -16.38
N ALA A 179 27.24 -7.85 -17.24
CA ALA A 179 28.39 -8.71 -17.51
C ALA A 179 29.47 -7.98 -18.31
N GLU A 180 30.73 -8.43 -18.24
CA GLU A 180 31.82 -7.89 -19.06
C GLU A 180 31.48 -8.07 -20.55
N GLY A 181 31.58 -6.97 -21.31
CA GLY A 181 31.19 -6.95 -22.73
C GLY A 181 29.73 -6.63 -23.00
N CYS A 182 28.91 -6.41 -21.96
CA CYS A 182 27.56 -5.90 -22.11
C CYS A 182 27.59 -4.43 -22.54
N ALA A 183 26.75 -4.04 -23.48
CA ALA A 183 26.70 -2.68 -23.99
C ALA A 183 26.12 -1.64 -23.00
N LEU A 184 25.64 -2.08 -21.84
CA LEU A 184 25.19 -1.23 -20.73
C LEU A 184 26.19 -1.17 -19.56
N ARG A 185 27.34 -1.85 -19.68
CA ARG A 185 28.42 -1.80 -18.68
C ARG A 185 29.33 -0.59 -18.86
#